data_AF-A0A267GGB5-F1
#
_entry.id   AF-A0A267GGB5-F1
#
_cell.length_a   1.000
_cell.length_b   1.000
_cell.length_c   1.000
_cell.angle_alpha   90.00
_cell.angle_beta   90.00
_cell.angle_gamma   90.00
#
_symmetry.space_group_name_H-M   'P 1'
#
loop_
_entity.id
_entity.type
_entity.pdbx_description
1 polymer ?
#
loop_
_entity_poly.entity_id
_entity_poly.type
_entity_poly.pdbx_seq_one_letter_code
_entity_poly.pdbx_strand_id
1 'polypeptide(L)'
;MDFPHPGVSSTTGWGPASSAGAASIASVSATAAASVGGGGGGSFRRQSLKQQQQQQNEEASKTFGEIEFSGLKQLAKFVRLDSNTPDSALQQILGKKWDLTRPTLVINIFGGDFEKKRQLKMIFKKGLWKAAESAGRDKADMQGCWIVTSGFHLGIMKLTGEAVRDYTDAYGSNYMIAIGVASWNCIARREALEDPNISEGSVPATYQSEESDSSKPKELRASDEDESPLDPNHTHYFLVDTGATNQKKGYECPFRTRFSHVISSWTDEENKQLKVPMCGLLIGGDRFALEQVFYALTETKCPIVAVKGTAGAADVLSSAFDYLFEEENQVDKKEEDEETQEANFNSKMSNICQEFFNCNDYFDYTKEIDMLRVMLKEGASLIEIFDMEEDFDLDGKMISSLLSSAGSEGGEDQLNLKQLKICLTLNRADIARDKIFLENKKWKKGDLNEYMYQALMEDRHDFVKLFLEQGFSLEDFLSIYVLEKLYTDQLKRLSSKVAIFHQLWEYHRSHRVSPAPAHVSDFFFYAQLAFICMTGDGYFEQIDY
;
A
#
# COMPACT_ATOMS: atom_id res chain seq x y z
N MET A 1 -33.84 34.13 -55.29
CA MET A 1 -34.99 34.01 -54.39
C MET A 1 -34.42 33.68 -53.02
N ASP A 2 -33.71 34.62 -52.42
CA ASP A 2 -34.21 35.76 -51.64
C ASP A 2 -34.20 35.40 -50.14
N PHE A 3 -33.20 35.97 -49.48
CA PHE A 3 -33.10 36.27 -48.04
C PHE A 3 -34.41 36.90 -47.50
N PRO A 4 -34.71 36.88 -46.18
CA PRO A 4 -33.82 37.50 -45.19
C PRO A 4 -33.83 37.00 -43.72
N HIS A 5 -32.70 37.23 -43.04
CA HIS A 5 -32.62 37.63 -41.61
C HIS A 5 -32.94 39.13 -41.49
N PRO A 6 -33.50 39.66 -40.39
CA PRO A 6 -32.72 40.03 -39.16
C PRO A 6 -33.60 39.87 -37.90
N GLY A 7 -33.25 40.07 -36.63
CA GLY A 7 -32.29 40.84 -35.82
C GLY A 7 -32.96 40.95 -34.42
N VAL A 8 -32.42 41.40 -33.29
CA VAL A 8 -31.17 42.01 -32.85
C VAL A 8 -31.37 42.26 -31.33
N SER A 9 -30.33 42.08 -30.48
CA SER A 9 -30.09 42.77 -29.18
C SER A 9 -31.04 42.51 -27.99
N SER A 10 -30.69 42.61 -26.70
CA SER A 10 -29.50 43.09 -25.97
C SER A 10 -29.60 42.68 -24.48
N THR A 11 -28.45 42.38 -23.88
CA THR A 11 -27.95 42.71 -22.52
C THR A 11 -28.90 42.90 -21.32
N THR A 12 -28.60 42.18 -20.23
CA THR A 12 -28.47 42.56 -18.79
C THR A 12 -28.79 41.31 -17.95
N GLY A 13 -28.19 40.97 -16.81
CA GLY A 13 -27.07 41.46 -16.01
C GLY A 13 -26.69 40.35 -15.01
N TRP A 14 -25.50 40.45 -14.42
CA TRP A 14 -25.01 39.56 -13.37
C TRP A 14 -25.65 39.86 -12.01
N GLY A 15 -25.93 38.80 -11.24
CA GLY A 15 -26.28 38.83 -9.82
C GLY A 15 -26.61 37.41 -9.32
N PRO A 16 -26.08 36.94 -8.17
CA PRO A 16 -26.06 35.53 -7.81
C PRO A 16 -27.35 35.11 -7.11
N ALA A 17 -27.86 33.92 -7.42
CA ALA A 17 -28.96 33.29 -6.70
C ALA A 17 -28.49 31.98 -6.07
N SER A 18 -28.35 32.04 -4.75
CA SER A 18 -28.39 30.90 -3.85
C SER A 18 -29.69 30.11 -4.02
N SER A 19 -29.63 28.78 -4.09
CA SER A 19 -30.66 27.93 -3.48
C SER A 19 -30.22 26.48 -3.39
N ALA A 20 -30.40 25.97 -2.18
CA ALA A 20 -30.37 24.59 -1.74
C ALA A 20 -31.02 23.58 -2.71
N GLY A 21 -30.47 22.37 -2.70
CA GLY A 21 -31.03 21.19 -3.35
C GLY A 21 -30.39 19.93 -2.80
N ALA A 22 -30.66 19.62 -1.53
CA ALA A 22 -30.31 18.34 -0.92
C ALA A 22 -31.19 17.24 -1.53
N ALA A 23 -30.60 16.39 -2.37
CA ALA A 23 -31.24 15.18 -2.87
C ALA A 23 -30.90 14.00 -1.95
N SER A 24 -31.85 13.65 -1.08
CA SER A 24 -31.86 12.44 -0.27
C SER A 24 -32.07 11.20 -1.16
N ILE A 25 -31.07 10.33 -1.27
CA ILE A 25 -31.23 9.00 -1.87
C ILE A 25 -31.69 8.05 -0.76
N ALA A 26 -32.97 7.70 -0.81
CA ALA A 26 -33.58 6.72 0.07
C ALA A 26 -33.17 5.29 -0.29
N SER A 27 -32.90 4.54 0.78
CA SER A 27 -32.84 3.08 0.97
C SER A 27 -33.36 2.18 -0.17
N VAL A 28 -32.50 1.28 -0.65
CA VAL A 28 -32.90 0.03 -1.32
C VAL A 28 -32.75 -1.10 -0.30
N SER A 29 -33.86 -1.55 0.30
CA SER A 29 -33.88 -2.75 1.15
C SER A 29 -34.60 -3.88 0.43
N ALA A 30 -33.85 -4.94 0.14
CA ALA A 30 -34.38 -6.19 -0.40
C ALA A 30 -35.16 -6.96 0.68
N THR A 31 -36.42 -7.23 0.38
CA THR A 31 -37.31 -8.14 1.11
C THR A 31 -36.97 -9.60 0.80
N ALA A 32 -36.67 -10.41 1.82
CA ALA A 32 -36.94 -11.85 1.82
C ALA A 32 -36.80 -12.44 3.24
N ALA A 33 -37.92 -12.85 3.85
CA ALA A 33 -38.01 -14.06 4.67
C ALA A 33 -39.47 -14.30 5.09
N ALA A 34 -40.02 -15.41 4.61
CA ALA A 34 -41.35 -15.90 4.92
C ALA A 34 -41.47 -16.38 6.37
N SER A 35 -42.70 -16.28 6.87
CA SER A 35 -43.19 -16.69 8.19
C SER A 35 -43.16 -18.20 8.44
N VAL A 36 -42.75 -18.62 9.64
CA VAL A 36 -43.40 -19.69 10.43
C VAL A 36 -43.28 -19.30 11.91
N GLY A 37 -44.39 -19.38 12.65
CA GLY A 37 -44.58 -18.75 13.96
C GLY A 37 -44.23 -19.58 15.21
N GLY A 38 -44.39 -18.92 16.36
CA GLY A 38 -44.54 -19.54 17.67
C GLY A 38 -43.79 -18.84 18.82
N GLY A 39 -44.52 -18.30 19.80
CA GLY A 39 -44.04 -18.11 21.18
C GLY A 39 -43.63 -16.68 21.58
N GLY A 40 -44.58 -15.91 22.13
CA GLY A 40 -44.38 -14.57 22.68
C GLY A 40 -43.61 -14.56 24.00
N GLY A 41 -42.74 -13.55 24.16
CA GLY A 41 -42.03 -13.24 25.41
C GLY A 41 -40.67 -12.55 25.23
N GLY A 42 -39.99 -12.80 24.10
CA GLY A 42 -38.65 -12.26 23.83
C GLY A 42 -38.57 -11.07 22.85
N SER A 43 -39.70 -10.62 22.29
CA SER A 43 -39.74 -9.67 21.18
C SER A 43 -39.29 -8.26 21.58
N PHE A 44 -39.73 -7.76 22.74
CA PHE A 44 -39.46 -6.37 23.15
C PHE A 44 -37.98 -6.11 23.45
N ARG A 45 -37.27 -7.05 24.10
CA ARG A 45 -35.84 -6.91 24.43
C ARG A 45 -34.93 -7.09 23.20
N ARG A 46 -35.33 -7.93 22.23
CA ARG A 46 -34.62 -8.07 20.94
C ARG A 46 -34.90 -6.91 19.99
N GLN A 47 -36.11 -6.34 20.02
CA GLN A 47 -36.44 -5.13 19.26
C GLN A 47 -35.75 -3.89 19.83
N SER A 48 -35.65 -3.76 21.16
CA SER A 48 -34.94 -2.63 21.79
C SER A 48 -33.44 -2.66 21.53
N LEU A 49 -32.80 -3.85 21.57
CA LEU A 49 -31.39 -4.01 21.21
C LEU A 49 -31.15 -3.74 19.73
N LYS A 50 -32.04 -4.21 18.84
CA LYS A 50 -31.95 -3.91 17.40
C LYS A 50 -32.17 -2.43 17.11
N GLN A 51 -33.09 -1.75 17.81
CA GLN A 51 -33.31 -0.30 17.66
C GLN A 51 -32.15 0.52 18.22
N GLN A 52 -31.55 0.12 19.35
CA GLN A 52 -30.32 0.74 19.87
C GLN A 52 -29.14 0.54 18.92
N GLN A 53 -28.99 -0.64 18.34
CA GLN A 53 -27.94 -0.94 17.37
C GLN A 53 -28.18 -0.25 16.02
N GLN A 54 -29.45 -0.04 15.62
CA GLN A 54 -29.81 0.79 14.46
C GLN A 54 -29.57 2.29 14.71
N GLN A 55 -29.90 2.82 15.89
CA GLN A 55 -29.62 4.22 16.25
C GLN A 55 -28.12 4.49 16.40
N GLN A 56 -27.36 3.56 16.99
CA GLN A 56 -25.90 3.63 17.02
C GLN A 56 -25.29 3.55 15.61
N ASN A 57 -25.82 2.71 14.72
CA ASN A 57 -25.38 2.65 13.32
C ASN A 57 -25.73 3.94 12.53
N GLU A 58 -26.84 4.61 12.85
CA GLU A 58 -27.21 5.90 12.24
C GLU A 58 -26.39 7.09 12.79
N GLU A 59 -25.91 7.02 14.04
CA GLU A 59 -24.98 8.00 14.63
C GLU A 59 -23.52 7.80 14.21
N ALA A 60 -23.06 6.55 14.08
CA ALA A 60 -21.70 6.20 13.63
C ALA A 60 -21.38 6.74 12.22
N SER A 61 -22.42 7.01 11.40
CA SER A 61 -22.31 7.57 10.06
C SER A 61 -22.00 9.08 10.00
N LYS A 62 -21.84 9.77 11.14
CA LYS A 62 -21.77 11.24 11.17
C LYS A 62 -20.38 11.83 11.42
N THR A 63 -19.37 11.07 11.81
CA THR A 63 -18.08 11.67 12.18
C THR A 63 -17.07 11.57 11.03
N PHE A 64 -16.89 12.63 10.26
CA PHE A 64 -15.86 12.74 9.22
C PHE A 64 -15.39 14.18 9.09
N GLY A 65 -14.19 14.41 8.55
CA GLY A 65 -13.66 15.75 8.36
C GLY A 65 -12.15 15.77 8.25
N GLU A 66 -11.56 16.86 8.73
CA GLU A 66 -10.12 17.05 8.80
C GLU A 66 -9.70 17.23 10.27
N ILE A 67 -8.52 16.73 10.63
CA ILE A 67 -7.90 16.86 11.94
C ILE A 67 -6.73 17.84 11.80
N GLU A 68 -6.74 18.88 12.62
CA GLU A 68 -5.58 19.75 12.86
C GLU A 68 -4.89 19.30 14.15
N PHE A 69 -3.69 18.74 14.01
CA PHE A 69 -2.89 18.33 15.16
C PHE A 69 -2.19 19.53 15.79
N SER A 70 -2.32 19.67 17.11
CA SER A 70 -1.71 20.79 17.85
C SER A 70 -0.19 20.85 17.61
N GLY A 71 0.29 22.01 17.16
CA GLY A 71 1.71 22.24 16.87
C GLY A 71 2.15 21.87 15.45
N LEU A 72 1.27 21.31 14.62
CA LEU A 72 1.52 21.01 13.20
C LEU A 72 0.50 21.74 12.33
N LYS A 73 0.96 22.36 11.24
CA LYS A 73 0.09 23.08 10.28
C LYS A 73 -0.47 22.17 9.18
N GLN A 74 -0.41 20.86 9.36
CA GLN A 74 -0.87 19.89 8.38
C GLN A 74 -2.23 19.33 8.80
N LEU A 75 -3.13 19.23 7.83
CA LEU A 75 -4.47 18.68 8.02
C LEU A 75 -4.47 17.22 7.59
N ALA A 76 -4.97 16.35 8.45
CA ALA A 76 -5.18 14.93 8.14
C ALA A 76 -6.66 14.67 7.87
N LYS A 77 -7.00 13.95 6.81
CA LYS A 77 -8.40 13.60 6.53
C LYS A 77 -8.81 12.39 7.37
N PHE A 78 -10.03 12.39 7.91
CA PHE A 78 -10.52 11.25 8.68
C PHE A 78 -11.99 10.92 8.41
N VAL A 79 -12.34 9.67 8.64
CA VAL A 79 -13.72 9.17 8.60
C VAL A 79 -13.91 8.10 9.66
N ARG A 80 -14.96 8.23 10.46
CA ARG A 80 -15.49 7.17 11.32
C ARG A 80 -16.45 6.32 10.51
N LEU A 81 -16.35 5.00 10.67
CA LEU A 81 -17.14 4.04 9.92
C LEU A 81 -17.40 2.79 10.75
N ASP A 82 -18.51 2.11 10.46
CA ASP A 82 -18.80 0.79 11.02
C ASP A 82 -17.90 -0.28 10.40
N SER A 83 -17.48 -1.27 11.18
CA SER A 83 -16.63 -2.38 10.71
C SER A 83 -17.22 -3.15 9.53
N ASN A 84 -18.54 -3.11 9.32
CA ASN A 84 -19.26 -3.77 8.23
C ASN A 84 -19.53 -2.86 7.02
N THR A 85 -19.02 -1.62 7.01
CA THR A 85 -19.16 -0.67 5.90
C THR A 85 -18.73 -1.33 4.57
N PRO A 86 -19.54 -1.37 3.51
CA PRO A 86 -19.25 -2.16 2.32
C PRO A 86 -18.00 -1.70 1.53
N ASP A 87 -17.34 -2.62 0.84
CA ASP A 87 -16.12 -2.37 0.05
C ASP A 87 -16.29 -1.26 -1.00
N SER A 88 -17.47 -1.18 -1.62
CA SER A 88 -17.78 -0.13 -2.62
C SER A 88 -17.78 1.28 -2.01
N ALA A 89 -18.14 1.42 -0.73
CA ALA A 89 -18.07 2.69 -0.03
C ALA A 89 -16.61 3.06 0.27
N LEU A 90 -15.76 2.09 0.65
CA LEU A 90 -14.33 2.32 0.86
C LEU A 90 -13.64 2.82 -0.43
N GLN A 91 -13.95 2.20 -1.58
CA GLN A 91 -13.45 2.66 -2.87
C GLN A 91 -13.91 4.08 -3.23
N GLN A 92 -15.16 4.43 -2.91
CA GLN A 92 -15.68 5.78 -3.13
C GLN A 92 -15.01 6.81 -2.22
N ILE A 93 -14.72 6.47 -0.97
CA ILE A 93 -14.00 7.35 -0.05
C ILE A 93 -12.60 7.63 -0.60
N LEU A 94 -11.84 6.57 -0.89
CA LEU A 94 -10.47 6.68 -1.37
C LEU A 94 -10.41 7.45 -2.71
N GLY A 95 -11.15 7.00 -3.72
CA GLY A 95 -11.04 7.55 -5.07
C GLY A 95 -11.80 8.86 -5.30
N LYS A 96 -13.02 9.01 -4.77
CA LYS A 96 -13.87 10.18 -5.09
C LYS A 96 -13.83 11.27 -4.03
N LYS A 97 -13.79 10.91 -2.74
CA LYS A 97 -13.84 11.89 -1.65
C LYS A 97 -12.46 12.41 -1.29
N TRP A 98 -11.45 11.54 -1.28
CA TRP A 98 -10.09 11.91 -0.93
C TRP A 98 -9.19 12.18 -2.13
N ASP A 99 -9.69 11.91 -3.35
CA ASP A 99 -8.98 12.12 -4.62
C ASP A 99 -7.65 11.36 -4.67
N LEU A 100 -7.66 10.14 -4.13
CA LEU A 100 -6.52 9.23 -4.15
C LEU A 100 -6.55 8.40 -5.43
N THR A 101 -5.39 8.28 -6.08
CA THR A 101 -5.18 7.43 -7.26
C THR A 101 -4.62 6.08 -6.85
N ARG A 102 -4.72 5.09 -7.73
CA ARG A 102 -4.20 3.73 -7.48
C ARG A 102 -2.71 3.79 -7.09
N PRO A 103 -2.30 3.25 -5.92
CA PRO A 103 -0.89 3.18 -5.55
C PRO A 103 -0.10 2.18 -6.41
N THR A 104 1.18 2.42 -6.53
CA THR A 104 2.14 1.51 -7.19
C THR A 104 2.62 0.41 -6.25
N LEU A 105 2.69 0.70 -4.94
CA LEU A 105 3.11 -0.23 -3.89
C LEU A 105 2.41 0.09 -2.57
N VAL A 106 1.96 -0.94 -1.85
CA VAL A 106 1.44 -0.80 -0.48
C VAL A 106 2.35 -1.53 0.51
N ILE A 107 2.73 -0.84 1.58
CA ILE A 107 3.49 -1.40 2.69
C ILE A 107 2.58 -1.41 3.92
N ASN A 108 2.19 -2.61 4.37
CA ASN A 108 1.45 -2.80 5.60
C ASN A 108 2.42 -2.91 6.78
N ILE A 109 2.33 -2.02 7.76
CA ILE A 109 3.19 -2.07 8.93
C ILE A 109 2.41 -2.70 10.08
N PHE A 110 2.93 -3.81 10.57
CA PHE A 110 2.44 -4.54 11.73
C PHE A 110 3.45 -4.37 12.85
N GLY A 111 2.97 -4.10 14.06
CA GLY A 111 3.88 -3.91 15.18
C GLY A 111 3.30 -3.07 16.29
N GLY A 112 4.16 -2.76 17.23
CA GLY A 112 3.83 -2.16 18.51
C GLY A 112 4.98 -1.32 19.03
N ASP A 113 5.04 -1.20 20.35
CA ASP A 113 6.28 -0.78 21.01
C ASP A 113 7.38 -1.81 20.73
N PHE A 114 8.62 -1.35 20.68
CA PHE A 114 9.76 -2.18 20.32
C PHE A 114 11.01 -1.70 21.05
N GLU A 115 11.98 -2.59 21.22
CA GLU A 115 13.24 -2.21 21.83
C GLU A 115 13.98 -1.21 20.93
N LYS A 116 14.12 0.05 21.39
CA LYS A 116 14.63 1.17 20.60
C LYS A 116 16.12 1.04 20.32
N LYS A 117 16.48 0.24 19.31
CA LYS A 117 17.84 0.20 18.74
C LYS A 117 18.03 1.36 17.77
N ARG A 118 19.10 2.16 17.95
CA ARG A 118 19.42 3.30 17.06
C ARG A 118 19.57 2.87 15.59
N GLN A 119 20.13 1.70 15.36
CA GLN A 119 20.34 1.11 14.04
C GLN A 119 19.00 0.82 13.31
N LEU A 120 18.02 0.24 14.01
CA LEU A 120 16.69 -0.03 13.46
C LEU A 120 16.04 1.25 12.90
N LYS A 121 16.11 2.36 13.64
CA LYS A 121 15.55 3.64 13.17
C LYS A 121 16.11 4.07 11.82
N MET A 122 17.42 3.90 11.62
CA MET A 122 18.09 4.25 10.37
C MET A 122 17.73 3.28 9.23
N ILE A 123 17.84 1.97 9.47
CA ILE A 123 17.54 0.93 8.48
C ILE A 123 16.09 1.05 8.02
N PHE A 124 15.16 1.19 8.97
CA PHE A 124 13.73 1.30 8.70
C PHE A 124 13.39 2.54 7.86
N LYS A 125 13.84 3.74 8.27
CA LYS A 125 13.57 4.96 7.50
C LYS A 125 14.16 4.88 6.09
N LYS A 126 15.41 4.40 5.98
CA LYS A 126 16.10 4.25 4.70
C LYS A 126 15.39 3.25 3.79
N GLY A 127 14.98 2.10 4.32
CA GLY A 127 14.24 1.08 3.58
C GLY A 127 12.90 1.60 3.07
N LEU A 128 12.12 2.27 3.92
CA LEU A 128 10.85 2.87 3.49
C LEU A 128 11.06 3.92 2.38
N TRP A 129 12.07 4.78 2.51
CA TRP A 129 12.35 5.81 1.51
C TRP A 129 12.76 5.22 0.17
N LYS A 130 13.65 4.22 0.17
CA LYS A 130 14.05 3.51 -1.06
C LYS A 130 12.88 2.76 -1.70
N ALA A 131 12.02 2.14 -0.90
CA ALA A 131 10.81 1.48 -1.40
C ALA A 131 9.83 2.50 -2.02
N ALA A 132 9.68 3.68 -1.42
CA ALA A 132 8.87 4.77 -1.95
C ALA A 132 9.45 5.36 -3.26
N GLU A 133 10.78 5.49 -3.35
CA GLU A 133 11.46 5.90 -4.59
C GLU A 133 11.24 4.89 -5.72
N SER A 134 11.41 3.60 -5.40
CA SER A 134 11.12 2.48 -6.29
C SER A 134 9.67 2.51 -6.80
N ALA A 135 8.72 2.91 -5.94
CA ALA A 135 7.31 3.03 -6.24
C ALA A 135 6.95 4.19 -7.21
N GLY A 136 7.92 4.90 -7.79
CA GLY A 136 7.67 5.75 -8.97
C GLY A 136 7.65 7.25 -8.70
N ARG A 137 8.73 7.76 -8.08
CA ARG A 137 8.99 9.19 -7.87
C ARG A 137 8.93 10.06 -9.14
N ASP A 138 9.29 9.51 -10.29
CA ASP A 138 9.43 10.28 -11.54
C ASP A 138 8.15 10.35 -12.39
N LYS A 139 7.05 9.76 -11.92
CA LYS A 139 5.77 9.76 -12.63
C LYS A 139 4.87 10.86 -12.06
N ALA A 140 4.80 12.00 -12.74
CA ALA A 140 4.02 13.16 -12.33
C ALA A 140 2.54 12.86 -12.02
N ASP A 141 1.99 11.80 -12.62
CA ASP A 141 0.57 11.41 -12.52
C ASP A 141 0.31 10.12 -11.69
N MET A 142 1.32 9.50 -11.09
CA MET A 142 1.13 8.32 -10.21
C MET A 142 1.36 8.68 -8.74
N GLN A 143 0.38 8.41 -7.88
CA GLN A 143 0.64 8.37 -6.44
C GLN A 143 1.54 7.17 -6.13
N GLY A 144 2.61 7.46 -5.38
CA GLY A 144 3.68 6.51 -5.09
C GLY A 144 3.30 5.44 -4.08
N CYS A 145 4.04 5.37 -2.98
CA CYS A 145 3.89 4.31 -2.00
C CYS A 145 2.84 4.66 -0.93
N TRP A 146 1.92 3.73 -0.66
CA TRP A 146 1.01 3.83 0.47
C TRP A 146 1.52 3.02 1.64
N ILE A 147 1.45 3.60 2.83
CA ILE A 147 1.82 2.94 4.07
C ILE A 147 0.60 2.83 4.95
N VAL A 148 0.22 1.60 5.26
CA VAL A 148 -0.96 1.31 6.07
C VAL A 148 -0.51 0.84 7.44
N THR A 149 -0.87 1.59 8.47
CA THR A 149 -0.56 1.28 9.89
C THR A 149 -1.85 1.31 10.72
N SER A 150 -1.78 1.10 12.03
CA SER A 150 -2.91 1.36 12.93
C SER A 150 -3.09 2.84 13.28
N GLY A 151 -2.15 3.71 12.91
CA GLY A 151 -2.27 5.17 13.04
C GLY A 151 -2.02 5.75 14.44
N PHE A 152 -1.69 4.91 15.43
CA PHE A 152 -1.41 5.36 16.80
C PHE A 152 0.00 5.95 16.97
N HIS A 153 0.15 6.87 17.92
CA HIS A 153 1.41 7.54 18.26
C HIS A 153 2.28 6.69 19.19
N LEU A 154 2.55 5.44 18.81
CA LEU A 154 3.39 4.53 19.61
C LEU A 154 4.35 3.73 18.74
N GLY A 155 5.50 3.36 19.33
CA GLY A 155 6.46 2.42 18.74
C GLY A 155 6.75 2.64 17.24
N ILE A 156 6.56 1.58 16.45
CA ILE A 156 6.90 1.62 15.01
C ILE A 156 5.96 2.51 14.19
N MET A 157 4.71 2.69 14.62
CA MET A 157 3.74 3.55 13.94
C MET A 157 4.17 5.02 14.02
N LYS A 158 4.60 5.48 15.21
CA LYS A 158 5.19 6.82 15.38
C LYS A 158 6.42 7.02 14.51
N LEU A 159 7.32 6.03 14.47
CA LEU A 159 8.51 6.10 13.65
C LEU A 159 8.18 6.14 12.14
N THR A 160 7.13 5.42 11.72
CA THR A 160 6.59 5.48 10.36
C THR A 160 6.13 6.89 10.03
N GLY A 161 5.31 7.48 10.90
CA GLY A 161 4.85 8.85 10.73
C GLY A 161 6.01 9.84 10.58
N GLU A 162 7.02 9.76 11.46
CA GLU A 162 8.23 10.57 11.31
C GLU A 162 8.94 10.34 9.97
N ALA A 163 9.02 9.10 9.48
CA ALA A 163 9.64 8.78 8.20
C ALA A 163 8.90 9.42 7.02
N VAL A 164 7.57 9.41 7.07
CA VAL A 164 6.68 9.99 6.05
C VAL A 164 6.79 11.51 6.02
N ARG A 165 6.78 12.15 7.21
CA ARG A 165 6.99 13.59 7.33
C ARG A 165 8.36 13.99 6.78
N ASP A 166 9.42 13.33 7.25
CA ASP A 166 10.79 13.65 6.83
C ASP A 166 10.96 13.46 5.29
N TYR A 167 10.28 12.46 4.70
CA TYR A 167 10.25 12.26 3.24
C TYR A 167 9.47 13.38 2.52
N THR A 168 8.31 13.74 3.08
CA THR A 168 7.45 14.82 2.55
C THR A 168 8.17 16.16 2.57
N ASP A 169 8.90 16.46 3.64
CA ASP A 169 9.69 17.70 3.77
C ASP A 169 10.85 17.74 2.75
N ALA A 170 11.43 16.58 2.43
CA ALA A 170 12.55 16.47 1.48
C ALA A 170 12.10 16.48 0.01
N TYR A 171 10.98 15.84 -0.31
CA TYR A 171 10.59 15.54 -1.69
C TYR A 171 9.19 16.01 -2.09
N GLY A 172 8.33 16.39 -1.13
CA GLY A 172 6.94 16.78 -1.37
C GLY A 172 5.92 15.70 -1.00
N SER A 173 4.64 16.10 -0.90
CA SER A 173 3.55 15.32 -0.28
C SER A 173 2.93 14.22 -1.14
N ASN A 174 3.24 14.14 -2.44
CA ASN A 174 2.48 13.30 -3.37
C ASN A 174 3.02 11.87 -3.53
N TYR A 175 4.13 11.57 -2.86
CA TYR A 175 4.92 10.36 -3.13
C TYR A 175 4.77 9.27 -2.07
N MET A 176 4.40 9.64 -0.85
CA MET A 176 4.30 8.73 0.30
C MET A 176 3.08 9.11 1.13
N ILE A 177 2.08 8.23 1.14
CA ILE A 177 0.80 8.47 1.83
C ILE A 177 0.71 7.51 3.01
N ALA A 178 0.55 8.06 4.21
CA ALA A 178 0.36 7.28 5.43
C ALA A 178 -1.12 7.22 5.83
N ILE A 179 -1.67 6.02 5.87
CA ILE A 179 -3.07 5.73 6.23
C ILE A 179 -3.09 4.99 7.56
N GLY A 180 -3.72 5.58 8.57
CA GLY A 180 -3.98 4.94 9.86
C GLY A 180 -5.35 4.27 9.88
N VAL A 181 -5.40 2.98 10.18
CA VAL A 181 -6.64 2.22 10.41
C VAL A 181 -6.73 1.93 11.91
N ALA A 182 -7.43 2.79 12.65
CA ALA A 182 -7.48 2.76 14.10
C ALA A 182 -8.84 2.28 14.60
N SER A 183 -8.86 1.45 15.66
CA SER A 183 -10.09 1.12 16.38
C SER A 183 -10.59 2.35 17.17
N TRP A 184 -11.83 2.76 16.94
CA TRP A 184 -12.43 3.96 17.54
C TRP A 184 -12.35 3.97 19.07
N ASN A 185 -12.62 2.84 19.70
CA ASN A 185 -12.62 2.72 21.16
C ASN A 185 -11.23 2.75 21.78
N CYS A 186 -10.17 2.53 20.99
CA CYS A 186 -8.78 2.57 21.47
C CYS A 186 -8.14 3.96 21.30
N ILE A 187 -8.87 4.93 20.74
CA ILE A 187 -8.35 6.29 20.52
C ILE A 187 -8.51 7.11 21.80
N ALA A 188 -7.38 7.60 22.32
CA ALA A 188 -7.37 8.55 23.42
C ALA A 188 -7.96 9.90 22.97
N ARG A 189 -8.70 10.59 23.85
CA ARG A 189 -9.31 11.91 23.58
C ARG A 189 -10.22 11.94 22.34
N ARG A 190 -10.92 10.84 22.05
CA ARG A 190 -11.80 10.73 20.87
C ARG A 190 -12.97 11.72 20.89
N GLU A 191 -13.35 12.24 22.05
CA GLU A 191 -14.35 13.29 22.22
C GLU A 191 -14.04 14.56 21.42
N ALA A 192 -12.76 14.84 21.15
CA ALA A 192 -12.34 15.97 20.31
C ALA A 192 -12.74 15.79 18.83
N LEU A 193 -13.00 14.55 18.40
CA LEU A 193 -13.40 14.20 17.04
C LEU A 193 -14.92 14.10 16.90
N GLU A 194 -15.68 14.04 18.00
CA GLU A 194 -17.15 13.86 17.99
C GLU A 194 -17.94 15.16 17.81
N ASP A 195 -17.29 16.33 17.70
CA ASP A 195 -18.00 17.61 17.57
C ASP A 195 -18.86 17.66 16.29
N PRO A 196 -20.20 17.87 16.42
CA PRO A 196 -21.10 17.92 15.28
C PRO A 196 -20.75 19.02 14.26
N ASN A 197 -20.07 20.10 14.66
CA ASN A 197 -19.63 21.14 13.74
C ASN A 197 -18.55 20.64 12.76
N ILE A 198 -17.81 19.58 13.12
CA ILE A 198 -16.84 18.91 12.24
C ILE A 198 -17.56 18.12 11.15
N SER A 199 -18.66 17.45 11.51
CA SER A 199 -19.44 16.60 10.58
C SER A 199 -20.09 17.34 9.41
N GLU A 200 -20.26 18.65 9.54
CA GLU A 200 -20.74 19.52 8.47
C GLU A 200 -19.59 20.07 7.59
N GLY A 201 -18.34 19.71 7.88
CA GLY A 201 -17.14 20.13 7.14
C GLY A 201 -16.78 21.61 7.33
N SER A 202 -17.31 22.27 8.36
CA SER A 202 -17.16 23.72 8.54
C SER A 202 -15.85 24.13 9.21
N VAL A 203 -15.28 23.28 10.09
CA VAL A 203 -14.05 23.57 10.85
C VAL A 203 -13.27 22.26 11.08
N PRO A 204 -11.92 22.25 10.96
CA PRO A 204 -11.12 21.08 11.31
C PRO A 204 -11.16 20.79 12.81
N ALA A 205 -11.10 19.51 13.16
CA ALA A 205 -11.04 19.04 14.54
C ALA A 205 -9.67 19.31 15.14
N THR A 206 -9.58 20.06 16.23
CA THR A 206 -8.31 20.25 16.94
C THR A 206 -8.03 19.04 17.83
N TYR A 207 -6.98 18.29 17.51
CA TYR A 207 -6.58 17.10 18.26
C TYR A 207 -5.17 17.28 18.85
N GLN A 208 -4.95 16.76 20.05
CA GLN A 208 -3.64 16.73 20.68
C GLN A 208 -3.14 15.29 20.70
N SER A 209 -1.89 15.08 20.30
CA SER A 209 -1.26 13.75 20.24
C SER A 209 -0.32 13.45 21.41
N GLU A 210 -0.24 14.33 22.41
CA GLU A 210 0.68 14.17 23.54
C GLU A 210 0.36 12.92 24.35
N GLU A 211 1.38 12.16 24.75
CA GLU A 211 1.24 11.12 25.77
C GLU A 211 0.74 11.80 27.05
N SER A 212 -0.35 11.30 27.64
CA SER A 212 -0.86 11.86 28.89
C SER A 212 0.27 11.88 29.93
N ASP A 213 0.40 12.99 30.67
CA ASP A 213 1.45 13.21 31.65
C ASP A 213 1.74 11.93 32.45
N SER A 214 2.96 11.42 32.28
CA SER A 214 3.59 10.23 32.87
C SER A 214 3.61 10.16 34.42
N SER A 215 2.72 10.88 35.09
CA SER A 215 2.52 10.89 36.54
C SER A 215 1.74 9.69 37.07
N LYS A 216 1.03 8.95 36.20
CA LYS A 216 0.60 7.60 36.53
C LYS A 216 1.76 6.64 36.21
N PRO A 217 2.21 5.80 37.15
CA PRO A 217 3.02 4.66 36.77
C PRO A 217 2.27 3.93 35.67
N LYS A 218 2.91 3.67 34.53
CA LYS A 218 2.55 2.48 33.74
C LYS A 218 2.80 1.34 34.71
N GLU A 219 1.81 0.99 35.55
CA GLU A 219 1.78 -0.34 36.12
C GLU A 219 2.00 -1.24 34.92
N LEU A 220 3.10 -2.00 34.93
CA LEU A 220 3.47 -2.98 33.92
C LEU A 220 2.43 -4.11 33.92
N ARG A 221 1.18 -3.77 33.63
CA ARG A 221 0.10 -4.70 33.42
C ARG A 221 -0.12 -4.66 31.93
N ALA A 222 0.26 -5.76 31.29
CA ALA A 222 -0.20 -6.15 29.97
C ALA A 222 -1.73 -6.27 30.01
N SER A 223 -2.45 -5.15 30.11
CA SER A 223 -3.87 -5.12 29.86
C SER A 223 -4.05 -5.04 28.36
N ASP A 224 -4.85 -5.97 27.85
CA ASP A 224 -5.34 -5.98 26.46
C ASP A 224 -6.15 -4.72 26.10
N GLU A 225 -6.52 -3.94 27.11
CA GLU A 225 -7.24 -2.68 27.02
C GLU A 225 -6.28 -1.52 27.29
N ASP A 226 -6.15 -0.63 26.31
CA ASP A 226 -5.32 0.56 26.39
C ASP A 226 -5.83 1.61 25.39
N GLU A 227 -5.72 2.89 25.76
CA GLU A 227 -6.02 4.00 24.87
C GLU A 227 -4.73 4.65 24.40
N SER A 228 -4.59 4.84 23.10
CA SER A 228 -3.41 5.46 22.48
C SER A 228 -3.82 6.68 21.66
N PRO A 229 -3.05 7.79 21.73
CA PRO A 229 -3.31 8.94 20.88
C PRO A 229 -3.00 8.64 19.42
N LEU A 230 -3.62 9.35 18.49
CA LEU A 230 -3.32 9.27 17.05
C LEU A 230 -1.99 9.95 16.71
N ASP A 231 -1.21 9.40 15.78
CA ASP A 231 0.08 9.94 15.34
C ASP A 231 -0.05 11.12 14.38
N PRO A 232 0.46 12.31 14.69
CA PRO A 232 0.11 13.50 13.93
C PRO A 232 0.76 13.59 12.54
N ASN A 233 1.62 12.63 12.16
CA ASN A 233 2.30 12.62 10.87
C ASN A 233 1.62 11.69 9.84
N HIS A 234 0.47 11.08 10.18
CA HIS A 234 -0.33 10.34 9.20
C HIS A 234 -1.25 11.29 8.42
N THR A 235 -1.45 10.99 7.14
CA THR A 235 -2.21 11.85 6.22
C THR A 235 -3.71 11.56 6.20
N HIS A 236 -4.08 10.30 6.42
CA HIS A 236 -5.46 9.83 6.33
C HIS A 236 -5.77 8.85 7.46
N TYR A 237 -7.02 8.86 7.92
CA TYR A 237 -7.49 8.01 9.01
C TYR A 237 -8.83 7.35 8.71
N PHE A 238 -8.86 6.03 8.84
CA PHE A 238 -10.08 5.25 8.98
C PHE A 238 -10.25 4.87 10.45
N LEU A 239 -11.28 5.43 11.08
CA LEU A 239 -11.59 5.20 12.48
C LEU A 239 -12.73 4.19 12.57
N VAL A 240 -12.38 2.96 12.90
CA VAL A 240 -13.28 1.81 12.79
C VAL A 240 -14.05 1.64 14.09
N ASP A 241 -15.35 1.82 14.03
CA ASP A 241 -16.28 1.49 15.09
C ASP A 241 -16.76 0.04 14.91
N THR A 242 -16.48 -0.80 15.89
CA THR A 242 -16.83 -2.23 15.89
C THR A 242 -18.06 -2.52 16.74
N GLY A 243 -18.68 -1.49 17.33
CA GLY A 243 -19.77 -1.63 18.30
C GLY A 243 -19.34 -2.24 19.63
N ALA A 244 -18.06 -2.53 19.82
CA ALA A 244 -17.51 -2.94 21.10
C ALA A 244 -17.65 -1.79 22.11
N THR A 245 -17.87 -2.12 23.38
CA THR A 245 -17.95 -1.12 24.46
C THR A 245 -16.67 -1.05 25.29
N ASN A 246 -15.75 -2.00 25.09
CA ASN A 246 -14.46 -2.06 25.77
C ASN A 246 -13.33 -1.53 24.88
N GLN A 247 -12.20 -1.21 25.51
CA GLN A 247 -11.01 -0.66 24.85
C GLN A 247 -10.05 -1.77 24.40
N LYS A 248 -10.56 -2.99 24.18
CA LYS A 248 -9.72 -4.12 23.81
C LYS A 248 -9.22 -3.96 22.38
N LYS A 249 -7.91 -4.15 22.18
CA LYS A 249 -7.27 -4.09 20.86
C LYS A 249 -7.67 -5.29 19.98
N GLY A 250 -7.46 -5.14 18.67
CA GLY A 250 -7.59 -6.22 17.69
C GLY A 250 -8.98 -6.39 17.06
N TYR A 251 -9.99 -5.64 17.51
CA TYR A 251 -11.31 -5.69 16.87
C TYR A 251 -11.30 -5.13 15.44
N GLU A 252 -10.34 -4.28 15.11
CA GLU A 252 -10.15 -3.71 13.77
C GLU A 252 -9.50 -4.69 12.78
N CYS A 253 -8.96 -5.83 13.26
CA CYS A 253 -8.19 -6.76 12.42
C CYS A 253 -8.95 -7.22 11.16
N PRO A 254 -10.21 -7.70 11.27
CA PRO A 254 -10.98 -8.10 10.09
C PRO A 254 -11.23 -6.94 9.11
N PHE A 255 -11.50 -5.74 9.63
CA PHE A 255 -11.68 -4.56 8.80
C PHE A 255 -10.39 -4.21 8.04
N ARG A 256 -9.25 -4.22 8.73
CA ARG A 256 -7.95 -3.88 8.13
C ARG A 256 -7.53 -4.88 7.05
N THR A 257 -7.84 -6.16 7.23
CA THR A 257 -7.63 -7.20 6.21
C THR A 257 -8.50 -6.95 4.99
N ARG A 258 -9.79 -6.66 5.18
CA ARG A 258 -10.72 -6.29 4.11
C ARG A 258 -10.30 -5.01 3.38
N PHE A 259 -9.88 -3.99 4.13
CA PHE A 259 -9.34 -2.75 3.57
C PHE A 259 -8.14 -3.00 2.66
N SER A 260 -7.21 -3.87 3.09
CA SER A 260 -6.07 -4.30 2.28
C SER A 260 -6.51 -5.02 0.99
N HIS A 261 -7.54 -5.87 1.07
CA HIS A 261 -8.11 -6.52 -0.11
C HIS A 261 -8.72 -5.51 -1.11
N VAL A 262 -9.41 -4.49 -0.61
CA VAL A 262 -9.98 -3.41 -1.44
C VAL A 262 -8.89 -2.64 -2.18
N ILE A 263 -7.77 -2.31 -1.50
CA ILE A 263 -6.65 -1.62 -2.15
C ILE A 263 -5.97 -2.55 -3.17
N SER A 264 -5.74 -3.82 -2.83
CA SER A 264 -5.12 -4.80 -3.72
C SER A 264 -5.88 -4.98 -5.04
N SER A 265 -7.22 -4.98 -4.95
CA SER A 265 -8.13 -5.13 -6.08
C SER A 265 -8.40 -3.83 -6.85
N TRP A 266 -7.76 -2.72 -6.47
CA TRP A 266 -7.88 -1.46 -7.20
C TRP A 266 -7.31 -1.61 -8.62
N THR A 267 -8.18 -1.44 -9.60
CA THR A 267 -7.85 -1.50 -11.03
C THR A 267 -7.99 -0.13 -11.68
N ASP A 268 -7.18 0.12 -12.70
CA ASP A 268 -7.20 1.33 -13.53
C ASP A 268 -7.20 0.92 -15.02
N GLU A 269 -7.52 1.82 -15.96
CA GLU A 269 -7.64 1.53 -17.39
C GLU A 269 -6.37 0.87 -17.97
N GLU A 270 -5.19 1.33 -17.54
CA GLU A 270 -3.89 0.76 -17.92
C GLU A 270 -3.54 -0.54 -17.19
N ASN A 271 -4.14 -0.81 -16.02
CA ASN A 271 -3.75 -1.88 -15.10
C ASN A 271 -4.88 -2.87 -14.77
N LYS A 272 -5.85 -3.06 -15.69
CA LYS A 272 -7.05 -3.90 -15.48
C LYS A 272 -6.77 -5.34 -15.04
N GLN A 273 -5.58 -5.87 -15.33
CA GLN A 273 -5.21 -7.26 -15.05
C GLN A 273 -4.22 -7.43 -13.87
N LEU A 274 -3.75 -6.34 -13.27
CA LEU A 274 -2.70 -6.39 -12.24
C LEU A 274 -3.22 -5.88 -10.90
N LYS A 275 -3.13 -6.73 -9.88
CA LYS A 275 -3.33 -6.33 -8.48
C LYS A 275 -2.24 -5.36 -8.06
N VAL A 276 -2.56 -4.46 -7.13
CA VAL A 276 -1.55 -3.63 -6.47
C VAL A 276 -0.64 -4.56 -5.65
N PRO A 277 0.70 -4.49 -5.82
CA PRO A 277 1.62 -5.27 -5.02
C PRO A 277 1.62 -4.77 -3.58
N MET A 278 1.55 -5.69 -2.61
CA MET A 278 1.49 -5.37 -1.19
C MET A 278 2.39 -6.29 -0.38
N CYS A 279 3.18 -5.73 0.54
CA CYS A 279 3.97 -6.50 1.51
C CYS A 279 3.71 -6.01 2.92
N GLY A 280 3.89 -6.90 3.89
CA GLY A 280 3.86 -6.61 5.31
C GLY A 280 5.25 -6.49 5.90
N LEU A 281 5.40 -5.63 6.90
CA LEU A 281 6.59 -5.51 7.71
C LEU A 281 6.18 -5.64 9.18
N LEU A 282 6.68 -6.66 9.86
CA LEU A 282 6.44 -6.92 11.28
C LEU A 282 7.66 -6.49 12.10
N ILE A 283 7.48 -5.49 12.97
CA ILE A 283 8.53 -4.96 13.85
C ILE A 283 7.97 -4.84 15.27
N GLY A 284 8.62 -5.50 16.23
CA GLY A 284 8.12 -5.58 17.59
C GLY A 284 6.74 -6.23 17.63
N GLY A 285 5.83 -5.59 18.37
CA GLY A 285 4.40 -5.91 18.35
C GLY A 285 3.95 -6.78 19.51
N ASP A 286 2.64 -6.78 19.71
CA ASP A 286 1.95 -7.58 20.71
C ASP A 286 1.20 -8.75 20.05
N ARG A 287 0.45 -9.50 20.84
CA ARG A 287 -0.36 -10.63 20.34
C ARG A 287 -1.40 -10.22 19.27
N PHE A 288 -1.84 -8.96 19.27
CA PHE A 288 -2.78 -8.45 18.26
C PHE A 288 -2.09 -8.13 16.95
N ALA A 289 -0.83 -7.68 16.99
CA ALA A 289 0.00 -7.59 15.79
C ALA A 289 0.22 -8.96 15.14
N LEU A 290 0.43 -10.01 15.95
CA LEU A 290 0.51 -11.39 15.47
C LEU A 290 -0.81 -11.85 14.82
N GLU A 291 -1.94 -11.59 15.47
CA GLU A 291 -3.28 -11.87 14.92
C GLU A 291 -3.52 -11.16 13.59
N GLN A 292 -3.11 -9.90 13.48
CA GLN A 292 -3.24 -9.15 12.23
C GLN A 292 -2.37 -9.74 11.11
N VAL A 293 -1.15 -10.18 11.43
CA VAL A 293 -0.26 -10.86 10.48
C VAL A 293 -0.84 -12.20 10.03
N PHE A 294 -1.43 -12.96 10.95
CA PHE A 294 -2.15 -14.20 10.63
C PHE A 294 -3.24 -13.97 9.58
N TYR A 295 -4.09 -12.95 9.76
CA TYR A 295 -5.12 -12.60 8.77
C TYR A 295 -4.52 -12.12 7.44
N ALA A 296 -3.44 -11.33 7.48
CA ALA A 296 -2.78 -10.86 6.26
C ALA A 296 -2.24 -12.02 5.40
N LEU A 297 -1.65 -13.03 6.05
CA LEU A 297 -1.12 -14.23 5.38
C LEU A 297 -2.22 -15.15 4.87
N THR A 298 -3.24 -15.43 5.69
CA THR A 298 -4.26 -16.42 5.37
C THR A 298 -5.27 -15.90 4.35
N GLU A 299 -5.79 -14.68 4.54
CA GLU A 299 -6.86 -14.12 3.73
C GLU A 299 -6.35 -13.33 2.51
N THR A 300 -5.34 -12.47 2.70
CA THR A 300 -4.84 -11.62 1.60
C THR A 300 -3.62 -12.19 0.88
N LYS A 301 -3.02 -13.28 1.39
CA LYS A 301 -1.77 -13.86 0.89
C LYS A 301 -0.64 -12.82 0.79
N CYS A 302 -0.66 -11.85 1.72
CA CYS A 302 0.29 -10.76 1.78
C CYS A 302 1.62 -11.30 2.33
N PRO A 303 2.73 -11.23 1.58
CA PRO A 303 4.05 -11.63 2.07
C PRO A 303 4.49 -10.73 3.22
N ILE A 304 5.16 -11.30 4.23
CA ILE A 304 5.52 -10.63 5.47
C ILE A 304 7.04 -10.71 5.67
N VAL A 305 7.67 -9.57 5.91
CA VAL A 305 9.04 -9.49 6.40
C VAL A 305 9.01 -9.26 7.90
N ALA A 306 9.52 -10.21 8.70
CA ALA A 306 9.59 -10.08 10.15
C ALA A 306 11.02 -9.69 10.57
N VAL A 307 11.15 -8.63 11.36
CA VAL A 307 12.45 -8.09 11.75
C VAL A 307 12.92 -8.69 13.07
N LYS A 308 13.91 -9.58 13.00
CA LYS A 308 14.51 -10.26 14.15
C LYS A 308 15.25 -9.27 15.06
N GLY A 309 15.21 -9.53 16.36
CA GLY A 309 15.85 -8.73 17.40
C GLY A 309 15.09 -7.45 17.74
N THR A 310 13.78 -7.39 17.49
CA THR A 310 12.89 -6.25 17.80
C THR A 310 11.92 -6.52 18.96
N ALA A 311 12.01 -7.69 19.59
CA ALA A 311 11.15 -8.25 20.62
C ALA A 311 9.70 -8.48 20.15
N GLY A 312 8.83 -8.92 21.07
CA GLY A 312 7.39 -9.06 20.80
C GLY A 312 7.04 -10.05 19.70
N ALA A 313 5.99 -9.76 18.93
CA ALA A 313 5.47 -10.65 17.90
C ALA A 313 6.49 -11.01 16.80
N ALA A 314 7.39 -10.09 16.45
CA ALA A 314 8.43 -10.34 15.46
C ALA A 314 9.39 -11.46 15.90
N ASP A 315 9.85 -11.44 17.15
CA ASP A 315 10.76 -12.46 17.68
C ASP A 315 10.06 -13.75 18.08
N VAL A 316 8.76 -13.69 18.46
CA VAL A 316 7.93 -14.90 18.56
C VAL A 316 7.89 -15.64 17.22
N LEU A 317 7.62 -14.89 16.13
CA LEU A 317 7.56 -15.48 14.80
C LEU A 317 8.94 -15.99 14.35
N SER A 318 10.01 -15.20 14.54
CA SER A 318 11.37 -15.62 14.20
C SER A 318 11.79 -16.89 14.96
N SER A 319 11.54 -16.95 16.26
CA SER A 319 11.90 -18.12 17.09
C SER A 319 11.10 -19.36 16.71
N ALA A 320 9.84 -19.18 16.30
CA ALA A 320 9.00 -20.26 15.80
C ALA A 320 9.52 -20.81 14.46
N PHE A 321 10.03 -19.94 13.58
CA PHE A 321 10.71 -20.36 12.34
C PHE A 321 12.03 -21.08 12.62
N ASP A 322 12.86 -20.55 13.51
CA ASP A 322 14.13 -21.18 13.91
C ASP A 322 13.87 -22.61 14.43
N TYR A 323 12.80 -22.81 15.21
CA TYR A 323 12.38 -24.14 15.68
C TYR A 323 12.01 -25.10 14.54
N LEU A 324 11.28 -24.65 13.51
CA LEU A 324 10.96 -25.51 12.35
C LEU A 324 12.21 -25.92 11.58
N PHE A 325 13.13 -24.98 11.35
CA PHE A 325 14.38 -25.27 10.65
C PHE A 325 15.25 -26.25 11.43
N GLU A 326 15.24 -26.18 12.76
CA GLU A 326 15.90 -27.15 13.63
C GLU A 326 15.24 -28.54 13.54
N GLU A 327 13.91 -28.63 13.51
CA GLU A 327 13.19 -29.91 13.33
C GLU A 327 13.42 -30.55 11.96
N GLU A 328 13.45 -29.76 10.87
CA GLU A 328 13.70 -30.27 9.52
C GLU A 328 15.12 -30.82 9.34
N ASN A 329 16.10 -30.23 10.04
CA ASN A 329 17.51 -30.63 9.96
C ASN A 329 17.89 -31.80 10.90
N GLN A 330 16.99 -32.23 11.78
CA GLN A 330 17.23 -33.41 12.62
C GLN A 330 17.10 -34.71 11.81
N VAL A 331 18.25 -35.31 11.52
CA VAL A 331 18.41 -36.54 10.71
C VAL A 331 17.84 -37.79 11.41
N ASP A 332 17.76 -37.78 12.74
CA ASP A 332 17.21 -38.87 13.54
C ASP A 332 15.79 -38.51 14.03
N LYS A 333 14.79 -38.61 13.15
CA LYS A 333 13.39 -38.61 13.59
C LYS A 333 13.17 -39.83 14.47
N LYS A 334 13.21 -39.65 15.80
CA LYS A 334 12.56 -40.60 16.70
C LYS A 334 11.10 -40.67 16.26
N GLU A 335 10.58 -41.88 16.07
CA GLU A 335 9.14 -42.11 15.92
C GLU A 335 8.48 -41.73 17.25
N GLU A 336 8.34 -40.43 17.50
CA GLU A 336 7.53 -39.89 18.59
C GLU A 336 6.09 -39.87 18.13
N ASP A 337 5.16 -40.29 19.00
CA ASP A 337 3.73 -40.22 18.72
C ASP A 337 3.34 -38.76 18.40
N GLU A 338 2.45 -38.56 17.43
CA GLU A 338 2.00 -37.23 16.99
C GLU A 338 1.51 -36.36 18.17
N GLU A 339 0.88 -36.98 19.17
CA GLU A 339 0.40 -36.32 20.39
C GLU A 339 1.55 -35.78 21.27
N THR A 340 2.69 -36.48 21.29
CA THR A 340 3.88 -36.04 22.05
C THR A 340 4.59 -34.89 21.33
N GLN A 341 4.70 -34.96 20.00
CA GLN A 341 5.24 -33.86 19.20
C GLN A 341 4.39 -32.60 19.32
N GLU A 342 3.06 -32.76 19.30
CA GLU A 342 2.14 -31.64 19.46
C GLU A 342 2.24 -30.99 20.86
N ALA A 343 2.34 -31.81 21.91
CA ALA A 343 2.54 -31.32 23.27
C ALA A 343 3.88 -30.58 23.43
N ASN A 344 4.95 -31.10 22.82
CA ASN A 344 6.26 -30.47 22.82
C ASN A 344 6.25 -29.12 22.10
N PHE A 345 5.63 -29.07 20.91
CA PHE A 345 5.44 -27.83 20.15
C PHE A 345 4.67 -26.80 20.96
N ASN A 346 3.51 -27.17 21.51
CA ASN A 346 2.66 -26.26 22.28
C ASN A 346 3.39 -25.73 23.51
N SER A 347 4.11 -26.58 24.24
CA SER A 347 4.92 -26.18 25.41
C SER A 347 6.02 -25.18 25.00
N LYS A 348 6.76 -25.48 23.93
CA LYS A 348 7.83 -24.60 23.44
C LYS A 348 7.30 -23.25 22.95
N MET A 349 6.23 -23.25 22.15
CA MET A 349 5.60 -22.02 21.66
C MET A 349 5.00 -21.20 22.81
N SER A 350 4.38 -21.85 23.80
CA SER A 350 3.88 -21.16 25.00
C SER A 350 4.99 -20.44 25.75
N ASN A 351 6.16 -21.08 25.91
CA ASN A 351 7.32 -20.44 26.56
C ASN A 351 7.82 -19.24 25.77
N ILE A 352 7.90 -19.35 24.44
CA ILE A 352 8.30 -18.24 23.54
C ILE A 352 7.31 -17.08 23.65
N CYS A 353 6.00 -17.36 23.56
CA CYS A 353 4.96 -16.35 23.71
C CYS A 353 5.04 -15.66 25.08
N GLN A 354 5.26 -16.42 26.16
CA GLN A 354 5.40 -15.87 27.50
C GLN A 354 6.63 -14.96 27.63
N GLU A 355 7.77 -15.38 27.08
CA GLU A 355 9.03 -14.61 27.10
C GLU A 355 8.90 -13.26 26.37
N PHE A 356 8.26 -13.24 25.20
CA PHE A 356 8.24 -12.04 24.36
C PHE A 356 7.02 -11.14 24.57
N PHE A 357 5.84 -11.69 24.92
CA PHE A 357 4.66 -10.87 25.16
C PHE A 357 4.58 -10.34 26.60
N ASN A 358 5.31 -10.94 27.55
CA ASN A 358 5.34 -10.51 28.96
C ASN A 358 3.93 -10.33 29.57
N CYS A 359 2.94 -11.12 29.14
CA CYS A 359 1.64 -11.16 29.82
C CYS A 359 1.77 -11.86 31.18
N ASN A 360 0.78 -11.67 32.06
CA ASN A 360 0.74 -12.32 33.38
C ASN A 360 1.09 -13.81 33.31
N ASP A 361 1.76 -14.33 34.35
CA ASP A 361 2.33 -15.70 34.45
C ASP A 361 1.36 -16.87 34.20
N TYR A 362 0.07 -16.60 33.93
CA TYR A 362 -1.00 -17.58 33.68
C TYR A 362 -1.89 -17.22 32.48
N PHE A 363 -1.38 -16.46 31.50
CA PHE A 363 -2.13 -16.18 30.29
C PHE A 363 -2.22 -17.42 29.38
N ASP A 364 -3.42 -17.69 28.86
CA ASP A 364 -3.65 -18.79 27.91
C ASP A 364 -3.32 -18.35 26.48
N TYR A 365 -2.19 -18.82 25.96
CA TYR A 365 -1.72 -18.55 24.60
C TYR A 365 -2.22 -19.56 23.55
N THR A 366 -3.22 -20.39 23.86
CA THR A 366 -3.72 -21.42 22.93
C THR A 366 -4.09 -20.82 21.57
N LYS A 367 -4.75 -19.65 21.56
CA LYS A 367 -5.11 -18.95 20.32
C LYS A 367 -3.87 -18.55 19.50
N GLU A 368 -2.88 -17.95 20.14
CA GLU A 368 -1.63 -17.51 19.51
C GLU A 368 -0.82 -18.70 18.97
N ILE A 369 -0.77 -19.80 19.70
CA ILE A 369 -0.09 -21.04 19.29
C ILE A 369 -0.78 -21.66 18.07
N ASP A 370 -2.12 -21.70 18.05
CA ASP A 370 -2.89 -22.18 16.89
C ASP A 370 -2.63 -21.33 15.64
N MET A 371 -2.59 -20.01 15.81
CA MET A 371 -2.25 -19.08 14.71
C MET A 371 -0.83 -19.32 14.19
N LEU A 372 0.16 -19.44 15.08
CA LEU A 372 1.53 -19.74 14.70
C LEU A 372 1.60 -21.06 13.93
N ARG A 373 0.98 -22.12 14.43
CA ARG A 373 0.96 -23.42 13.76
C ARG A 373 0.47 -23.34 12.32
N VAL A 374 -0.61 -22.61 12.07
CA VAL A 374 -1.14 -22.42 10.71
C VAL A 374 -0.20 -21.56 9.86
N MET A 375 0.35 -20.46 10.41
CA MET A 375 1.32 -19.61 9.70
C MET A 375 2.58 -20.39 9.29
N LEU A 376 3.05 -21.25 10.17
CA LEU A 376 4.22 -22.11 9.96
C LEU A 376 3.96 -23.20 8.91
N LYS A 377 2.79 -23.84 8.92
CA LYS A 377 2.46 -24.91 7.97
C LYS A 377 2.06 -24.41 6.58
N GLU A 378 1.28 -23.33 6.51
CA GLU A 378 0.69 -22.84 5.26
C GLU A 378 1.33 -21.56 4.72
N GLY A 379 1.96 -20.77 5.59
CA GLY A 379 2.48 -19.44 5.29
C GLY A 379 4.00 -19.35 5.19
N ALA A 380 4.75 -20.44 5.39
CA ALA A 380 6.22 -20.43 5.42
C ALA A 380 6.87 -19.81 4.19
N SER A 381 6.32 -20.03 3.00
CA SER A 381 6.84 -19.47 1.74
C SER A 381 6.59 -17.97 1.56
N LEU A 382 5.71 -17.38 2.37
CA LEU A 382 5.33 -15.97 2.33
C LEU A 382 5.98 -15.15 3.46
N ILE A 383 6.68 -15.80 4.39
CA ILE A 383 7.33 -15.13 5.52
C ILE A 383 8.83 -15.13 5.27
N GLU A 384 9.45 -13.95 5.37
CA GLU A 384 10.90 -13.79 5.31
C GLU A 384 11.40 -13.16 6.61
N ILE A 385 12.39 -13.78 7.24
CA ILE A 385 13.03 -13.24 8.44
C ILE A 385 14.16 -12.32 8.02
N PHE A 386 14.14 -11.08 8.52
CA PHE A 386 15.17 -10.08 8.30
C PHE A 386 15.96 -9.85 9.59
N ASP A 387 17.22 -10.25 9.58
CA ASP A 387 18.14 -9.98 10.68
C ASP A 387 18.91 -8.67 10.45
N MET A 388 18.69 -7.71 11.33
CA MET A 388 19.34 -6.39 11.25
C MET A 388 20.84 -6.43 11.58
N GLU A 389 21.32 -7.51 12.18
CA GLU A 389 22.75 -7.70 12.47
C GLU A 389 23.51 -8.17 11.24
N GLU A 390 22.84 -8.85 10.30
CA GLU A 390 23.44 -9.41 9.09
C GLU A 390 23.23 -8.54 7.84
N ASP A 391 22.05 -7.92 7.72
CA ASP A 391 21.64 -7.20 6.51
C ASP A 391 21.10 -5.78 6.82
N PHE A 392 21.29 -4.87 5.86
CA PHE A 392 20.84 -3.49 5.92
C PHE A 392 19.88 -3.13 4.77
N ASP A 393 19.69 -4.00 3.77
CA ASP A 393 18.88 -3.73 2.58
C ASP A 393 17.42 -4.16 2.75
N LEU A 394 16.74 -3.51 3.70
CA LEU A 394 15.36 -3.80 4.05
C LEU A 394 14.41 -3.71 2.84
N ASP A 395 14.57 -2.71 1.98
CA ASP A 395 13.74 -2.54 0.78
C ASP A 395 13.95 -3.67 -0.24
N GLY A 396 15.19 -4.10 -0.43
CA GLY A 396 15.52 -5.26 -1.28
C GLY A 396 14.82 -6.52 -0.79
N LYS A 397 14.79 -6.74 0.53
CA LYS A 397 14.10 -7.85 1.19
C LYS A 397 12.58 -7.76 1.06
N MET A 398 12.00 -6.58 1.26
CA MET A 398 10.57 -6.36 1.06
C MET A 398 10.13 -6.68 -0.37
N ILE A 399 10.86 -6.17 -1.37
CA ILE A 399 10.54 -6.41 -2.79
C ILE A 399 10.84 -7.86 -3.17
N SER A 400 11.92 -8.43 -2.66
CA SER A 400 12.24 -9.84 -2.80
C SER A 400 11.13 -10.77 -2.33
N SER A 401 10.50 -10.45 -1.20
CA SER A 401 9.38 -11.19 -0.62
C SER A 401 8.09 -11.04 -1.46
N LEU A 402 7.83 -9.83 -2.00
CA LEU A 402 6.74 -9.58 -2.97
C LEU A 402 6.83 -10.51 -4.19
N LEU A 403 8.04 -10.66 -4.74
CA LEU A 403 8.25 -11.49 -5.92
C LEU A 403 8.00 -12.96 -5.61
N SER A 404 8.47 -13.45 -4.46
CA SER A 404 8.22 -14.84 -4.03
C SER A 404 6.71 -15.14 -3.96
N SER A 405 5.91 -14.20 -3.44
CA SER A 405 4.43 -14.33 -3.40
C SER A 405 3.79 -14.31 -4.80
N ALA A 406 4.29 -13.48 -5.71
CA ALA A 406 3.83 -13.45 -7.11
C ALA A 406 4.33 -14.64 -7.96
N GLY A 407 5.04 -15.60 -7.34
CA GLY A 407 6.07 -16.42 -7.95
C GLY A 407 5.76 -17.85 -8.35
N SER A 408 4.61 -18.44 -7.99
CA SER A 408 4.40 -19.90 -8.08
C SER A 408 3.65 -20.42 -9.32
N GLU A 409 3.16 -19.53 -10.21
CA GLU A 409 2.26 -19.91 -11.30
C GLU A 409 2.94 -20.16 -12.67
N GLY A 410 4.21 -20.57 -12.70
CA GLY A 410 4.95 -20.85 -13.94
C GLY A 410 5.69 -22.18 -13.89
N GLY A 411 5.92 -22.81 -15.05
CA GLY A 411 6.85 -23.93 -15.14
C GLY A 411 8.27 -23.48 -14.77
N GLU A 412 9.03 -24.34 -14.09
CA GLU A 412 10.35 -24.02 -13.51
C GLU A 412 11.33 -23.38 -14.53
N ASP A 413 11.21 -23.76 -15.81
CA ASP A 413 12.09 -23.31 -16.90
C ASP A 413 11.68 -21.98 -17.57
N GLN A 414 10.51 -21.41 -17.23
CA GLN A 414 9.99 -20.19 -17.87
C GLN A 414 10.19 -18.94 -16.98
N LEU A 415 10.42 -17.79 -17.63
CA LEU A 415 10.43 -16.50 -16.95
C LEU A 415 9.06 -16.22 -16.33
N ASN A 416 9.07 -15.79 -15.06
CA ASN A 416 7.87 -15.29 -14.43
C ASN A 416 7.65 -13.84 -14.86
N LEU A 417 6.81 -13.67 -15.88
CA LEU A 417 6.48 -12.37 -16.45
C LEU A 417 5.76 -11.45 -15.46
N LYS A 418 4.99 -11.99 -14.50
CA LYS A 418 4.34 -11.20 -13.44
C LYS A 418 5.38 -10.57 -12.51
N GLN A 419 6.36 -11.35 -12.07
CA GLN A 419 7.49 -10.86 -11.28
C GLN A 419 8.28 -9.79 -12.06
N LEU A 420 8.50 -10.00 -13.37
CA LEU A 420 9.21 -9.02 -14.19
C LEU A 420 8.45 -7.70 -14.30
N LYS A 421 7.11 -7.75 -14.47
CA LYS A 421 6.27 -6.56 -14.48
C LYS A 421 6.36 -5.78 -13.18
N ILE A 422 6.39 -6.47 -12.04
CA ILE A 422 6.53 -5.85 -10.72
C ILE A 422 7.89 -5.16 -10.61
N CYS A 423 9.00 -5.86 -10.91
CA CYS A 423 10.33 -5.26 -10.86
C CYS A 423 10.47 -4.04 -11.79
N LEU A 424 9.90 -4.12 -13.00
CA LEU A 424 9.92 -3.00 -13.95
C LEU A 424 9.13 -1.79 -13.44
N THR A 425 7.94 -2.05 -12.88
CA THR A 425 7.09 -1.00 -12.29
C THR A 425 7.78 -0.34 -11.10
N LEU A 426 8.48 -1.14 -10.28
CA LEU A 426 9.24 -0.68 -9.11
C LEU A 426 10.66 -0.21 -9.44
N ASN A 427 11.07 -0.20 -10.71
CA ASN A 427 12.44 0.14 -11.14
C ASN A 427 13.56 -0.61 -10.38
N ARG A 428 13.39 -1.91 -10.13
CA ARG A 428 14.39 -2.77 -9.46
C ARG A 428 15.02 -3.77 -10.41
N ALA A 429 15.89 -3.27 -11.28
CA ALA A 429 16.63 -4.10 -12.24
C ALA A 429 17.65 -5.02 -11.56
N ASP A 430 18.20 -4.58 -10.42
CA ASP A 430 19.07 -5.36 -9.53
C ASP A 430 18.35 -6.64 -9.06
N ILE A 431 17.16 -6.52 -8.49
CA ILE A 431 16.40 -7.69 -8.01
C ILE A 431 15.93 -8.56 -9.18
N ALA A 432 15.56 -7.95 -10.31
CA ALA A 432 15.19 -8.71 -11.50
C ALA A 432 16.35 -9.58 -12.02
N ARG A 433 17.58 -9.06 -12.00
CA ARG A 433 18.78 -9.82 -12.35
C ARG A 433 18.94 -11.03 -11.43
N ASP A 434 18.84 -10.82 -10.12
CA ASP A 434 19.18 -11.85 -9.13
C ASP A 434 18.07 -12.90 -8.93
N LYS A 435 16.80 -12.56 -9.17
CA LYS A 435 15.66 -13.46 -8.91
C LYS A 435 14.94 -13.97 -10.16
N ILE A 436 14.99 -13.24 -11.27
CA ILE A 436 14.18 -13.55 -12.46
C ILE A 436 15.06 -14.09 -13.58
N PHE A 437 16.16 -13.41 -13.90
CA PHE A 437 17.08 -13.80 -14.97
C PHE A 437 18.19 -14.75 -14.49
N LEU A 438 17.77 -15.88 -13.91
CA LEU A 438 18.67 -16.97 -13.52
C LEU A 438 19.11 -17.78 -14.75
N GLU A 439 20.33 -18.35 -14.72
CA GLU A 439 20.99 -19.01 -15.86
C GLU A 439 20.15 -20.10 -16.56
N ASN A 440 19.19 -20.70 -15.85
CA ASN A 440 18.36 -21.80 -16.37
C ASN A 440 17.04 -21.35 -16.99
N LYS A 441 16.66 -20.07 -16.86
CA LYS A 441 15.36 -19.59 -17.35
C LYS A 441 15.43 -19.15 -18.79
N LYS A 442 14.47 -19.62 -19.60
CA LYS A 442 14.34 -19.25 -21.01
C LYS A 442 13.05 -18.47 -21.25
N TRP A 443 13.08 -17.63 -22.28
CA TRP A 443 11.91 -16.92 -22.78
C TRP A 443 11.78 -17.08 -24.29
N LYS A 444 10.55 -16.94 -24.79
CA LYS A 444 10.30 -17.03 -26.23
C LYS A 444 10.55 -15.67 -26.88
N LYS A 445 10.80 -15.70 -28.20
CA LYS A 445 10.84 -14.47 -28.99
C LYS A 445 9.51 -13.74 -28.88
N GLY A 446 9.56 -12.46 -28.51
CA GLY A 446 8.36 -11.62 -28.35
C GLY A 446 7.91 -11.42 -26.91
N ASP A 447 8.21 -12.33 -25.98
CA ASP A 447 7.73 -12.26 -24.59
C ASP A 447 8.21 -10.99 -23.87
N LEU A 448 9.43 -10.53 -24.20
CA LEU A 448 10.04 -9.34 -23.61
C LEU A 448 9.74 -8.04 -24.37
N ASN A 449 9.08 -8.08 -25.54
CA ASN A 449 8.89 -6.89 -26.38
C ASN A 449 8.06 -5.81 -25.68
N GLU A 450 7.01 -6.21 -24.96
CA GLU A 450 6.18 -5.27 -24.21
C GLU A 450 6.96 -4.64 -23.04
N TYR A 451 7.78 -5.43 -22.36
CA TYR A 451 8.60 -4.97 -21.24
C TYR A 451 9.72 -4.03 -21.70
N MET A 452 10.36 -4.33 -22.84
CA MET A 452 11.33 -3.44 -23.46
C MET A 452 10.67 -2.12 -23.89
N TYR A 453 9.50 -2.18 -24.53
CA TYR A 453 8.73 -0.99 -24.90
C TYR A 453 8.41 -0.13 -23.66
N GLN A 454 7.92 -0.75 -22.59
CA GLN A 454 7.61 -0.04 -21.35
C GLN A 454 8.87 0.53 -20.70
N ALA A 455 9.98 -0.21 -20.67
CA ALA A 455 11.25 0.27 -20.12
C ALA A 455 11.75 1.53 -20.87
N LEU A 456 11.64 1.55 -22.20
CA LEU A 456 11.97 2.72 -23.01
C LEU A 456 11.01 3.89 -22.75
N MET A 457 9.71 3.61 -22.61
CA MET A 457 8.71 4.65 -22.35
C MET A 457 8.85 5.29 -20.97
N GLU A 458 9.30 4.52 -19.98
CA GLU A 458 9.47 4.94 -18.59
C GLU A 458 10.92 5.33 -18.22
N ASP A 459 11.81 5.46 -19.20
CA ASP A 459 13.23 5.83 -19.01
C ASP A 459 14.00 4.92 -18.04
N ARG A 460 13.75 3.60 -18.13
CA ARG A 460 14.36 2.57 -17.27
C ARG A 460 15.63 2.01 -17.91
N HIS A 461 16.69 2.81 -17.93
CA HIS A 461 17.96 2.45 -18.60
C HIS A 461 18.58 1.15 -18.07
N ASP A 462 18.53 0.88 -16.76
CA ASP A 462 19.07 -0.35 -16.18
C ASP A 462 18.35 -1.62 -16.67
N PHE A 463 17.04 -1.54 -16.91
CA PHE A 463 16.28 -2.64 -17.49
C PHE A 463 16.62 -2.85 -18.97
N VAL A 464 16.80 -1.77 -19.73
CA VAL A 464 17.24 -1.87 -21.13
C VAL A 464 18.60 -2.57 -21.18
N LYS A 465 19.55 -2.15 -20.35
CA LYS A 465 20.87 -2.78 -20.23
C LYS A 465 20.74 -4.26 -19.84
N LEU A 466 19.93 -4.58 -18.83
CA LEU A 466 19.69 -5.95 -18.40
C LEU A 466 19.14 -6.82 -19.54
N PHE A 467 18.15 -6.34 -20.30
CA PHE A 467 17.59 -7.10 -21.42
C PHE A 467 18.61 -7.35 -22.53
N LEU A 468 19.47 -6.36 -22.83
CA LEU A 468 20.53 -6.51 -23.83
C LEU A 468 21.61 -7.50 -23.37
N GLU A 469 22.03 -7.44 -22.11
CA GLU A 469 22.96 -8.41 -21.50
C GLU A 469 22.44 -9.84 -21.57
N GLN A 470 21.12 -10.01 -21.41
CA GLN A 470 20.44 -11.29 -21.48
C GLN A 470 20.19 -11.77 -22.93
N GLY A 471 20.58 -11.00 -23.95
CA GLY A 471 20.52 -11.41 -25.36
C GLY A 471 19.23 -11.01 -26.10
N PHE A 472 18.53 -9.97 -25.65
CA PHE A 472 17.40 -9.40 -26.38
C PHE A 472 17.86 -8.78 -27.72
N SER A 473 17.26 -9.22 -28.83
CA SER A 473 17.57 -8.70 -30.17
C SER A 473 16.82 -7.40 -30.46
N LEU A 474 17.56 -6.29 -30.56
CA LEU A 474 16.99 -5.00 -30.98
C LEU A 474 16.53 -5.01 -32.45
N GLU A 475 17.20 -5.79 -33.31
CA GLU A 475 16.85 -5.88 -34.74
C GLU A 475 15.45 -6.51 -34.93
N ASP A 476 15.15 -7.57 -34.16
CA ASP A 476 13.85 -8.24 -34.20
C ASP A 476 12.73 -7.37 -33.57
N PHE A 477 13.09 -6.47 -32.63
CA PHE A 477 12.15 -5.62 -31.90
C PHE A 477 11.81 -4.33 -32.67
N LEU A 478 12.81 -3.68 -33.28
CA LEU A 478 12.69 -2.34 -33.82
C LEU A 478 12.08 -2.34 -35.23
N SER A 479 10.78 -2.61 -35.31
CA SER A 479 10.01 -2.42 -36.55
C SER A 479 9.62 -0.95 -36.75
N ILE A 480 9.30 -0.57 -37.99
CA ILE A 480 8.77 0.77 -38.33
C ILE A 480 7.55 1.11 -37.46
N TYR A 481 6.67 0.13 -37.22
CA TYR A 481 5.50 0.31 -36.38
C TYR A 481 5.86 0.63 -34.92
N VAL A 482 6.80 -0.12 -34.32
CA VAL A 482 7.23 0.11 -32.93
C VAL A 482 7.89 1.48 -32.80
N LEU A 483 8.69 1.88 -33.79
CA LEU A 483 9.34 3.18 -33.80
C LEU A 483 8.34 4.33 -33.91
N GLU A 484 7.40 4.25 -34.85
CA GLU A 484 6.29 5.21 -34.98
C GLU A 484 5.48 5.31 -33.68
N LYS A 485 5.19 4.17 -33.05
CA LYS A 485 4.47 4.10 -31.78
C LYS A 485 5.24 4.79 -30.65
N LEU A 486 6.54 4.49 -30.49
CA LEU A 486 7.40 5.12 -29.47
C LEU A 486 7.42 6.65 -29.62
N TYR A 487 7.66 7.15 -30.84
CA TYR A 487 7.65 8.59 -31.09
C TYR A 487 6.28 9.21 -30.80
N THR A 488 5.20 8.58 -31.26
CA THR A 488 3.84 9.09 -31.07
C THR A 488 3.43 9.13 -29.60
N ASP A 489 3.71 8.08 -28.85
CA ASP A 489 3.31 8.00 -27.44
C ASP A 489 4.19 8.89 -26.55
N GLN A 490 5.48 9.05 -26.85
CA GLN A 490 6.33 10.04 -26.18
C GLN A 490 5.83 11.47 -26.44
N LEU A 491 5.44 11.79 -27.67
CA LEU A 491 4.85 13.09 -27.99
C LEU A 491 3.54 13.34 -27.22
N LYS A 492 2.69 12.33 -27.01
CA LYS A 492 1.48 12.51 -26.18
C LYS A 492 1.81 12.82 -24.72
N ARG A 493 2.84 12.20 -24.16
CA ARG A 493 3.27 12.40 -22.76
C ARG A 493 3.89 13.78 -22.51
N LEU A 494 4.61 14.32 -23.49
CA LEU A 494 5.45 15.50 -23.35
C LEU A 494 4.69 16.84 -23.45
N SER A 495 3.47 16.97 -22.93
CA SER A 495 2.54 18.12 -23.16
C SER A 495 3.18 19.53 -23.14
N SER A 496 4.25 19.76 -22.37
CA SER A 496 5.06 21.00 -22.35
C SER A 496 6.28 21.03 -23.29
N LYS A 497 6.98 19.90 -23.54
CA LYS A 497 8.12 19.81 -24.50
C LYS A 497 7.67 19.60 -25.96
N VAL A 498 6.41 19.20 -26.15
CA VAL A 498 5.72 19.10 -27.45
C VAL A 498 5.75 20.42 -28.21
N ALA A 499 5.75 21.57 -27.53
CA ALA A 499 5.85 22.88 -28.18
C ALA A 499 7.18 23.08 -28.91
N ILE A 500 8.30 22.64 -28.32
CA ILE A 500 9.64 22.74 -28.92
C ILE A 500 9.76 21.75 -30.08
N PHE A 501 9.29 20.52 -29.89
CA PHE A 501 9.27 19.53 -30.96
C PHE A 501 8.36 19.95 -32.12
N HIS A 502 7.16 20.47 -31.85
CA HIS A 502 6.27 21.02 -32.89
C HIS A 502 6.90 22.22 -33.60
N GLN A 503 7.58 23.12 -32.89
CA GLN A 503 8.30 24.23 -33.53
C GLN A 503 9.43 23.73 -34.44
N LEU A 504 10.23 22.75 -33.99
CA LEU A 504 11.28 22.12 -34.80
C LEU A 504 10.69 21.35 -35.99
N TRP A 505 9.59 20.63 -35.78
CA TRP A 505 8.88 19.88 -36.80
C TRP A 505 8.26 20.79 -37.86
N GLU A 506 7.57 21.86 -37.46
CA GLU A 506 7.00 22.86 -38.36
C GLU A 506 8.10 23.66 -39.09
N TYR A 507 9.20 23.98 -38.40
CA TYR A 507 10.37 24.59 -39.01
C TYR A 507 10.95 23.70 -40.11
N HIS A 508 11.19 22.41 -39.87
CA HIS A 508 11.69 21.51 -40.90
C HIS A 508 10.67 21.19 -42.00
N ARG A 509 9.37 21.12 -41.68
CA ARG A 509 8.31 20.90 -42.67
C ARG A 509 8.14 22.11 -43.61
N SER A 510 8.27 23.33 -43.10
CA SER A 510 8.18 24.56 -43.91
C SER A 510 9.38 24.77 -44.84
N HIS A 511 10.55 24.20 -44.51
CA HIS A 511 11.77 24.30 -45.32
C HIS A 511 11.96 23.14 -46.32
N ARG A 512 10.99 22.22 -46.46
CA ARG A 512 11.00 21.15 -47.48
C ARG A 512 10.55 21.57 -48.89
N VAL A 513 10.47 22.87 -49.19
CA VAL A 513 10.05 23.37 -50.52
C VAL A 513 11.24 23.47 -51.50
N SER A 514 12.12 22.48 -51.52
CA SER A 514 13.12 22.35 -52.59
C SER A 514 13.28 20.88 -52.99
N PRO A 515 13.21 20.56 -54.30
CA PRO A 515 13.09 19.18 -54.75
C PRO A 515 14.47 18.51 -54.73
N ALA A 516 14.67 17.58 -53.79
CA ALA A 516 15.76 16.61 -53.84
C ALA A 516 15.22 15.24 -53.37
N PRO A 517 15.75 14.13 -53.90
CA PRO A 517 15.02 12.88 -54.01
C PRO A 517 14.81 12.21 -52.64
N ALA A 518 13.67 11.53 -52.54
CA ALA A 518 13.21 10.83 -51.36
C ALA A 518 14.20 9.74 -50.92
N HIS A 519 14.82 9.93 -49.76
CA HIS A 519 15.16 8.82 -48.88
C HIS A 519 14.56 9.08 -47.50
N VAL A 520 13.77 8.12 -47.05
CA VAL A 520 13.10 8.11 -45.73
C VAL A 520 14.12 8.10 -44.58
N SER A 521 15.40 7.83 -44.87
CA SER A 521 16.54 7.82 -43.93
C SER A 521 16.84 9.18 -43.29
N ASP A 522 16.65 10.29 -44.01
CA ASP A 522 17.13 11.58 -43.54
C ASP A 522 16.20 12.17 -42.48
N PHE A 523 14.92 11.80 -42.50
CA PHE A 523 13.97 12.20 -41.47
C PHE A 523 14.25 11.53 -40.13
N PHE A 524 14.66 10.26 -40.17
CA PHE A 524 15.09 9.53 -38.98
C PHE A 524 16.42 10.05 -38.45
N PHE A 525 17.38 10.40 -39.31
CA PHE A 525 18.68 10.92 -38.90
C PHE A 525 18.59 12.26 -38.14
N TYR A 526 17.74 13.19 -38.58
CA TYR A 526 17.55 14.48 -37.91
C TYR A 526 16.66 14.40 -36.65
N ALA A 527 15.66 13.51 -36.63
CA ALA A 527 14.89 13.23 -35.41
C ALA A 527 15.78 12.60 -34.32
N GLN A 528 16.74 11.76 -34.73
CA GLN A 528 17.72 11.13 -33.84
C GLN A 528 18.72 12.15 -33.27
N LEU A 529 19.19 13.11 -34.07
CA LEU A 529 20.01 14.24 -33.61
C LEU A 529 19.26 15.18 -32.63
N ALA A 530 17.98 15.46 -32.89
CA ALA A 530 17.16 16.29 -32.00
C ALA A 530 16.85 15.60 -30.67
N PHE A 531 16.70 14.27 -30.67
CA PHE A 531 16.48 13.47 -29.47
C PHE A 531 17.76 13.37 -28.62
N ILE A 532 18.92 13.17 -29.25
CA ILE A 532 20.24 13.14 -28.58
C ILE A 532 20.55 14.47 -27.89
N CYS A 533 20.16 15.62 -28.46
CA CYS A 533 20.36 16.93 -27.85
C CYS A 533 19.42 17.23 -26.68
N MET A 534 18.31 16.49 -26.50
CA MET A 534 17.31 16.76 -25.47
C MET A 534 17.41 15.86 -24.23
N THR A 535 18.15 14.76 -24.31
CA THR A 535 18.33 13.78 -23.21
C THR A 535 19.71 13.83 -22.54
N GLY A 536 20.64 14.67 -23.03
CA GLY A 536 21.99 14.74 -22.47
C GLY A 536 22.15 15.84 -21.43
N ASP A 537 22.05 15.49 -20.14
CA ASP A 537 22.95 16.13 -19.17
C ASP A 537 24.37 15.71 -19.56
N GLY A 538 25.14 16.69 -20.02
CA GLY A 538 26.35 16.45 -20.79
C GLY A 538 27.42 15.74 -19.99
N TYR A 539 27.72 14.49 -20.38
CA TYR A 539 29.05 13.88 -20.35
C TYR A 539 28.97 12.59 -21.16
N PHE A 540 29.43 12.58 -22.40
CA PHE A 540 30.06 11.40 -22.97
C PHE A 540 31.09 11.83 -24.01
N GLU A 541 32.36 11.59 -23.66
CA GLU A 541 33.51 11.69 -24.55
C GLU A 541 33.35 10.74 -25.74
N GLN A 542 33.93 11.18 -26.86
CA GLN A 542 34.03 10.49 -28.14
C GLN A 542 34.36 9.00 -28.00
N ILE A 543 33.47 8.16 -28.50
CA ILE A 543 33.87 6.85 -29.02
C ILE A 543 33.99 7.03 -30.53
N ASP A 544 35.23 7.12 -31.00
CA ASP A 544 35.56 7.08 -32.42
C ASP A 544 35.25 5.69 -33.00
N TYR A 545 34.73 5.74 -34.24
CA TYR A 545 34.19 4.69 -35.12
C TYR A 545 34.70 3.25 -35.00
#